data_AF-A0A7I8N2K8-F1
#
_entry.id   AF-A0A7I8N2K8-F1
#
_cell.length_a   1.000
_cell.length_b   1.000
_cell.length_c   1.000
_cell.angle_alpha   90.00
_cell.angle_beta   90.00
_cell.angle_gamma   90.00
#
_symmetry.space_group_name_H-M   'P 1'
#
loop_
_entity.id
_entity.type
_entity.pdbx_description
1 polymer ?
#
loop_
_entity_poly.entity_id
_entity_poly.type
_entity_poly.pdbx_seq_one_letter_code
_entity_poly.pdbx_strand_id
1 'polypeptide(L)'
;MHDKLRSWKPPSDWQTITTIDAHTEGEPFRVITGGLPEIPGNSVLERRRYVREHLDDLRTALMWEPRGHADMYGGIVTPPDSPDADFGILFMHNEGYSTMCGHGIIGIATIAVETGMVPAAAPVTTIRIDAPAGRITAHARVAGGRVESVFFHNVPSFVLAMDDTIEVPGLGTVRYDIAFGGAFYAYVQAADVGLTTGPDDFSALVEKGMAIKRAIMDSRPIPHPFEEDLSFLYGTIFIGPPEHPDAHSSNVCVFAEGEVDRCPTGTGVSGRLAIHHARGEIGIGDTITIESIIRSRFTGRVIQATRFGPYDAVIPEVEGSARITGRHGLPSIRTIPSNTALFFAETWHATGRLNHGYTGEQ
;
A
#
# COMPACT_ATOMS: atom_id res chain seq x y z
N MET A 1 31.46 25.33 -4.98
CA MET A 1 31.39 23.94 -4.47
C MET A 1 30.06 23.29 -4.81
N HIS A 2 28.93 23.91 -4.44
CA HIS A 2 27.58 23.40 -4.76
C HIS A 2 27.33 23.17 -6.26
N ASP A 3 27.85 24.04 -7.15
CA ASP A 3 27.66 23.84 -8.60
C ASP A 3 28.36 22.58 -9.11
N LYS A 4 29.53 22.23 -8.55
CA LYS A 4 30.23 20.97 -8.88
C LYS A 4 29.44 19.75 -8.43
N LEU A 5 28.75 19.84 -7.29
CA LEU A 5 27.87 18.76 -6.81
C LEU A 5 26.61 18.63 -7.68
N ARG A 6 25.96 19.75 -8.06
CA ARG A 6 24.76 19.75 -8.91
C ARG A 6 25.02 19.30 -10.35
N SER A 7 26.24 19.51 -10.84
CA SER A 7 26.65 19.15 -12.20
C SER A 7 27.37 17.81 -12.30
N TRP A 8 27.60 17.13 -11.16
CA TRP A 8 28.14 15.78 -11.18
C TRP A 8 27.21 14.86 -11.98
N LYS A 9 27.81 14.03 -12.83
CA LYS A 9 27.10 13.01 -13.60
C LYS A 9 27.72 11.65 -13.29
N PRO A 10 26.91 10.60 -13.14
CA PRO A 10 27.45 9.26 -13.01
C PRO A 10 28.22 8.86 -14.27
N PRO A 11 29.16 7.91 -14.18
CA PRO A 11 29.78 7.28 -15.34
C PRO A 11 28.73 6.76 -16.34
N SER A 12 29.02 6.84 -17.63
CA SER A 12 28.04 6.52 -18.70
C SER A 12 27.67 5.04 -18.78
N ASP A 13 28.46 4.15 -18.20
CA ASP A 13 28.23 2.71 -18.12
C ASP A 13 27.37 2.31 -16.90
N TRP A 14 27.01 3.27 -16.04
CA TRP A 14 26.09 3.05 -14.93
C TRP A 14 24.65 3.17 -15.42
N GLN A 15 23.84 2.16 -15.12
CA GLN A 15 22.39 2.28 -15.30
C GLN A 15 21.88 3.36 -14.33
N THR A 16 20.95 4.21 -14.75
CA THR A 16 20.34 5.21 -13.88
C THR A 16 18.83 5.03 -13.92
N ILE A 17 18.22 4.76 -12.77
CA ILE A 17 16.77 4.69 -12.62
C ILE A 17 16.28 6.05 -12.15
N THR A 18 15.30 6.64 -12.82
CA THR A 18 14.73 7.92 -12.40
C THR A 18 13.40 7.71 -11.68
N THR A 19 13.15 8.48 -10.62
CA THR A 19 11.89 8.39 -9.86
C THR A 19 11.32 9.77 -9.56
N ILE A 20 10.01 9.79 -9.34
CA ILE A 20 9.31 10.85 -8.63
C ILE A 20 8.77 10.22 -7.36
N ASP A 21 9.18 10.77 -6.23
CA ASP A 21 8.74 10.31 -4.92
C ASP A 21 7.62 11.25 -4.45
N ALA A 22 6.60 10.67 -3.83
CA ALA A 22 5.51 11.35 -3.16
C ALA A 22 5.23 10.69 -1.82
N HIS A 23 4.33 11.28 -1.03
CA HIS A 23 3.65 10.57 0.05
C HIS A 23 2.15 10.78 -0.08
N THR A 24 1.36 9.78 0.29
CA THR A 24 -0.09 9.89 0.45
C THR A 24 -0.41 9.75 1.93
N GLU A 25 -0.87 10.84 2.55
CA GLU A 25 -1.22 10.83 3.99
C GLU A 25 -0.10 10.25 4.89
N GLY A 26 1.16 10.42 4.47
CA GLY A 26 2.37 9.99 5.20
C GLY A 26 3.01 8.72 4.68
N GLU A 27 2.28 7.91 3.91
CA GLU A 27 2.82 6.67 3.33
C GLU A 27 3.62 6.99 2.05
N PRO A 28 4.90 6.58 1.96
CA PRO A 28 5.76 6.94 0.84
C PRO A 28 5.33 6.21 -0.43
N PHE A 29 5.46 6.87 -1.57
CA PHE A 29 5.16 6.30 -2.88
C PHE A 29 6.18 6.75 -3.93
N ARG A 30 7.05 5.82 -4.32
CA ARG A 30 8.11 6.01 -5.33
C ARG A 30 7.65 5.55 -6.71
N VAL A 31 7.41 6.49 -7.62
CA VAL A 31 7.03 6.21 -9.01
C VAL A 31 8.26 6.17 -9.90
N ILE A 32 8.49 5.05 -10.57
CA ILE A 32 9.61 4.90 -11.49
C ILE A 32 9.22 5.55 -12.83
N THR A 33 10.08 6.44 -13.30
CA THR A 33 9.85 7.26 -14.50
C THR A 33 10.78 6.93 -15.66
N GLY A 34 11.80 6.10 -15.43
CA GLY A 34 12.75 5.73 -16.48
C GLY A 34 13.91 4.88 -15.99
N GLY A 35 14.65 4.29 -16.93
CA GLY A 35 15.85 3.48 -16.65
C GLY A 35 15.60 1.99 -16.40
N LEU A 36 14.35 1.52 -16.51
CA LEU A 36 14.00 0.11 -16.45
C LEU A 36 14.22 -0.59 -17.80
N PRO A 37 14.52 -1.90 -17.80
CA PRO A 37 14.42 -2.71 -19.01
C PRO A 37 12.95 -2.79 -19.48
N GLU A 38 12.74 -3.28 -20.70
CA GLU A 38 11.40 -3.59 -21.19
C GLU A 38 10.74 -4.68 -20.31
N ILE A 39 9.47 -4.48 -19.97
CA ILE A 39 8.66 -5.42 -19.20
C ILE A 39 7.62 -6.03 -20.15
N PRO A 40 7.87 -7.21 -20.72
CA PRO A 40 6.95 -7.87 -21.63
C PRO A 40 5.68 -8.34 -20.90
N GLY A 41 4.61 -8.48 -21.68
CA GLY A 41 3.28 -8.87 -21.22
C GLY A 41 2.21 -8.04 -21.92
N ASN A 42 1.06 -8.65 -22.15
CA ASN A 42 -0.11 -8.02 -22.77
C ASN A 42 -1.10 -7.48 -21.75
N SER A 43 -0.92 -7.83 -20.47
CA SER A 43 -1.72 -7.33 -19.35
C SER A 43 -0.84 -6.91 -18.17
N VAL A 44 -1.39 -6.10 -17.27
CA VAL A 44 -0.75 -5.74 -15.99
C VAL A 44 -0.44 -7.01 -15.17
N LEU A 45 -1.30 -8.03 -15.19
CA LEU A 45 -1.03 -9.30 -14.51
C LEU A 45 0.13 -10.09 -15.15
N GLU A 46 0.21 -10.16 -16.48
CA GLU A 46 1.34 -10.80 -17.17
C GLU A 46 2.66 -10.06 -16.86
N ARG A 47 2.64 -8.72 -16.89
CA ARG A 47 3.80 -7.90 -16.54
C ARG A 47 4.18 -8.08 -15.08
N ARG A 48 3.21 -8.20 -14.16
CA ARG A 48 3.44 -8.50 -12.73
C ARG A 48 4.16 -9.84 -12.55
N ARG A 49 3.72 -10.90 -13.24
CA ARG A 49 4.40 -12.21 -13.21
C ARG A 49 5.83 -12.09 -13.71
N TYR A 50 6.03 -11.40 -14.84
CA TYR A 50 7.35 -11.21 -15.42
C TYR A 50 8.32 -10.48 -14.47
N VAL A 51 7.91 -9.34 -13.88
CA VAL A 51 8.81 -8.60 -12.98
C VAL A 51 9.13 -9.41 -11.72
N ARG A 52 8.18 -10.19 -11.21
CA ARG A 52 8.39 -11.08 -10.06
C ARG A 52 9.38 -12.18 -10.37
N GLU A 53 9.30 -12.78 -11.56
CA GLU A 53 10.14 -13.93 -11.95
C GLU A 53 11.53 -13.52 -12.44
N HIS A 54 11.67 -12.31 -13.00
CA HIS A 54 12.88 -11.93 -13.72
C HIS A 54 13.55 -10.64 -13.23
N LEU A 55 12.87 -9.79 -12.45
CA LEU A 55 13.34 -8.44 -12.14
C LEU A 55 13.23 -8.06 -10.66
N ASP A 56 13.17 -9.03 -9.73
CA ASP A 56 13.11 -8.72 -8.29
C ASP A 56 14.36 -7.96 -7.78
N ASP A 57 15.51 -8.12 -8.45
CA ASP A 57 16.71 -7.33 -8.20
C ASP A 57 16.46 -5.81 -8.37
N LEU A 58 15.54 -5.41 -9.25
CA LEU A 58 15.15 -4.00 -9.40
C LEU A 58 14.33 -3.53 -8.21
N ARG A 59 13.40 -4.36 -7.74
CA ARG A 59 12.59 -4.06 -6.56
C ARG A 59 13.47 -3.93 -5.33
N THR A 60 14.31 -4.92 -5.02
CA THR A 60 15.23 -4.87 -3.87
C THR A 60 16.11 -3.62 -3.92
N ALA A 61 16.69 -3.31 -5.08
CA ALA A 61 17.56 -2.16 -5.24
C ALA A 61 16.86 -0.80 -5.00
N LEU A 62 15.55 -0.71 -5.22
CA LEU A 62 14.75 0.52 -5.11
C LEU A 62 13.98 0.65 -3.80
N MET A 63 13.51 -0.46 -3.23
CA MET A 63 12.70 -0.48 -2.02
C MET A 63 13.54 -0.66 -0.76
N TRP A 64 14.60 -1.47 -0.79
CA TRP A 64 15.42 -1.72 0.40
C TRP A 64 16.47 -0.63 0.62
N GLU A 65 17.06 -0.65 1.82
CA GLU A 65 18.26 0.12 2.08
C GLU A 65 19.39 -0.25 1.10
N PRO A 66 20.22 0.74 0.71
CA PRO A 66 20.29 2.10 1.25
C PRO A 66 19.43 3.14 0.50
N ARG A 67 18.62 2.73 -0.48
CA ARG A 67 17.87 3.68 -1.35
C ARG A 67 16.43 3.90 -0.91
N GLY A 68 15.82 2.88 -0.33
CA GLY A 68 14.56 2.98 0.39
C GLY A 68 14.79 2.65 1.86
N HIS A 69 13.79 2.03 2.47
CA HIS A 69 13.78 1.57 3.85
C HIS A 69 12.76 0.44 3.98
N ALA A 70 12.63 -0.15 5.18
CA ALA A 70 11.72 -1.27 5.44
C ALA A 70 10.25 -1.01 5.06
N ASP A 71 9.89 0.25 4.82
CA ASP A 71 8.54 0.66 4.48
C ASP A 71 8.45 1.60 3.28
N MET A 72 9.37 1.42 2.33
CA MET A 72 9.27 2.10 1.06
C MET A 72 8.27 1.36 0.17
N TYR A 73 7.30 2.09 -0.36
CA TYR A 73 6.35 1.60 -1.36
C TYR A 73 6.60 2.26 -2.72
N GLY A 74 6.36 1.54 -3.80
CA GLY A 74 6.61 2.03 -5.15
C GLY A 74 5.64 1.56 -6.22
N GLY A 75 5.74 2.19 -7.39
CA GLY A 75 4.92 1.93 -8.55
C GLY A 75 5.70 2.04 -9.87
N ILE A 76 5.47 1.10 -10.78
CA ILE A 76 5.96 1.14 -12.17
C ILE A 76 4.76 1.42 -13.08
N VAL A 77 4.79 2.56 -13.76
CA VAL A 77 3.80 2.86 -14.80
C VAL A 77 4.06 1.96 -16.01
N THR A 78 3.01 1.37 -16.54
CA THR A 78 3.03 0.48 -17.70
C THR A 78 2.03 0.94 -18.75
N PRO A 79 2.15 0.48 -20.01
CA PRO A 79 1.09 0.67 -20.99
C PRO A 79 -0.25 0.15 -20.46
N PRO A 80 -1.37 0.80 -20.79
CA PRO A 80 -2.70 0.35 -20.39
C PRO A 80 -3.04 -1.01 -21.01
N ASP A 81 -3.93 -1.75 -20.34
CA ASP A 81 -4.42 -3.03 -20.84
C ASP A 81 -5.58 -2.84 -21.83
N SER A 82 -6.38 -1.77 -21.62
CA SER A 82 -7.49 -1.44 -22.51
C SER A 82 -7.29 -0.10 -23.25
N PRO A 83 -7.98 0.12 -24.39
CA PRO A 83 -7.88 1.38 -25.15
C PRO A 83 -8.39 2.62 -24.41
N ASP A 84 -9.22 2.45 -23.38
CA ASP A 84 -9.81 3.54 -22.61
C ASP A 84 -9.11 3.81 -21.26
N ALA A 85 -8.09 3.02 -20.89
CA ALA A 85 -7.23 3.37 -19.76
C ALA A 85 -6.21 4.43 -20.16
N ASP A 86 -5.87 5.29 -19.20
CA ASP A 86 -4.79 6.26 -19.37
C ASP A 86 -3.42 5.57 -19.24
N PHE A 87 -3.29 4.62 -18.30
CA PHE A 87 -2.10 3.80 -18.10
C PHE A 87 -2.39 2.58 -17.20
N GLY A 88 -1.47 1.62 -17.18
CA GLY A 88 -1.42 0.56 -16.18
C GLY A 88 -0.39 0.84 -15.09
N ILE A 89 -0.48 0.16 -13.95
CA ILE A 89 0.48 0.29 -12.85
C ILE A 89 0.79 -1.05 -12.18
N LEU A 90 2.07 -1.28 -11.88
CA LEU A 90 2.55 -2.37 -11.03
C LEU A 90 3.02 -1.79 -9.70
N PHE A 91 2.46 -2.27 -8.60
CA PHE A 91 2.86 -1.87 -7.26
C PHE A 91 3.96 -2.78 -6.70
N MET A 92 4.80 -2.25 -5.82
CA MET A 92 5.83 -3.04 -5.14
C MET A 92 6.19 -2.47 -3.77
N HIS A 93 6.64 -3.34 -2.87
CA HIS A 93 6.96 -3.04 -1.47
C HIS A 93 8.13 -3.90 -0.98
N ASN A 94 8.31 -4.00 0.34
CA ASN A 94 9.49 -4.64 0.92
C ASN A 94 9.61 -6.16 0.63
N GLU A 95 8.49 -6.86 0.47
CA GLU A 95 8.43 -8.31 0.21
C GLU A 95 8.36 -8.66 -1.28
N GLY A 96 7.76 -7.82 -2.14
CA GLY A 96 7.49 -8.21 -3.52
C GLY A 96 6.64 -7.23 -4.31
N TYR A 97 6.03 -7.72 -5.39
CA TYR A 97 5.10 -6.99 -6.24
C TYR A 97 3.66 -7.18 -5.76
N SER A 98 2.98 -6.07 -5.46
CA SER A 98 1.65 -6.05 -4.84
C SER A 98 0.51 -6.20 -5.86
N THR A 99 -0.72 -6.29 -5.35
CA THR A 99 -1.96 -6.42 -6.13
C THR A 99 -2.57 -5.05 -6.43
N MET A 100 -3.07 -4.35 -5.41
CA MET A 100 -3.66 -3.02 -5.53
C MET A 100 -3.33 -2.24 -4.27
N CYS A 101 -3.16 -0.93 -4.41
CA CYS A 101 -2.79 -0.05 -3.32
C CYS A 101 -3.55 1.28 -3.40
N GLY A 102 -4.43 1.54 -2.43
CA GLY A 102 -5.23 2.78 -2.42
C GLY A 102 -4.39 4.05 -2.27
N HIS A 103 -3.37 4.03 -1.39
CA HIS A 103 -2.47 5.17 -1.25
C HIS A 103 -1.66 5.40 -2.53
N GLY A 104 -1.28 4.32 -3.21
CA GLY A 104 -0.57 4.35 -4.49
C GLY A 104 -1.42 4.90 -5.62
N ILE A 105 -2.73 4.62 -5.65
CA ILE A 105 -3.68 5.21 -6.60
C ILE A 105 -3.79 6.73 -6.40
N ILE A 106 -3.95 7.19 -5.15
CA ILE A 106 -3.98 8.63 -4.82
C ILE A 106 -2.66 9.31 -5.22
N GLY A 107 -1.53 8.65 -4.90
CA GLY A 107 -0.19 9.12 -5.23
C GLY A 107 0.06 9.24 -6.74
N ILE A 108 -0.21 8.17 -7.51
CA ILE A 108 0.00 8.19 -8.96
C ILE A 108 -0.95 9.16 -9.67
N ALA A 109 -2.20 9.27 -9.24
CA ALA A 109 -3.14 10.23 -9.82
C ALA A 109 -2.66 11.67 -9.60
N THR A 110 -2.18 11.98 -8.39
CA THR A 110 -1.56 13.28 -8.07
C THR A 110 -0.34 13.55 -8.94
N ILE A 111 0.60 12.60 -8.99
CA ILE A 111 1.81 12.72 -9.81
C ILE A 111 1.45 12.90 -11.29
N ALA A 112 0.53 12.11 -11.82
CA ALA A 112 0.17 12.12 -13.24
C ALA A 112 -0.39 13.48 -13.67
N VAL A 113 -1.26 14.09 -12.85
CA VAL A 113 -1.84 15.40 -13.12
C VAL A 113 -0.80 16.52 -12.93
N GLU A 114 -0.07 16.53 -11.81
CA GLU A 114 0.87 17.64 -11.50
C GLU A 114 2.12 17.64 -12.39
N THR A 115 2.51 16.50 -12.94
CA THR A 115 3.62 16.40 -13.90
C THR A 115 3.19 16.59 -15.35
N GLY A 116 1.88 16.66 -15.62
CA GLY A 116 1.32 16.77 -16.96
C GLY A 116 1.37 15.46 -17.77
N MET A 117 1.63 14.32 -17.12
CA MET A 117 1.47 13.00 -17.75
C MET A 117 0.01 12.76 -18.18
N VAL A 118 -0.95 13.24 -17.39
CA VAL A 118 -2.37 13.34 -17.75
C VAL A 118 -2.76 14.82 -17.80
N PRO A 119 -3.41 15.31 -18.86
CA PRO A 119 -3.86 16.69 -18.94
C PRO A 119 -4.83 17.04 -17.80
N ALA A 120 -4.51 18.08 -17.03
CA ALA A 120 -5.36 18.56 -15.96
C ALA A 120 -6.65 19.22 -16.50
N ALA A 121 -7.79 18.76 -15.99
CA ALA A 121 -9.11 19.37 -16.17
C ALA A 121 -9.68 19.79 -14.81
N ALA A 122 -10.06 21.06 -14.67
CA ALA A 122 -10.71 21.59 -13.46
C ALA A 122 -12.24 21.58 -13.63
N PRO A 123 -13.03 21.32 -12.56
CA PRO A 123 -12.59 21.12 -11.17
C PRO A 123 -12.15 19.68 -10.85
N VAL A 124 -12.39 18.72 -11.73
CA VAL A 124 -12.06 17.30 -11.51
C VAL A 124 -11.45 16.70 -12.77
N THR A 125 -10.27 16.09 -12.64
CA THR A 125 -9.62 15.27 -13.67
C THR A 125 -9.88 13.80 -13.38
N THR A 126 -10.44 13.07 -14.35
CA THR A 126 -10.68 11.63 -14.22
C THR A 126 -9.56 10.84 -14.87
N ILE A 127 -9.01 9.86 -14.15
CA ILE A 127 -7.90 9.01 -14.58
C ILE A 127 -8.33 7.54 -14.44
N ARG A 128 -8.18 6.76 -15.49
CA ARG A 128 -8.51 5.33 -15.56
C ARG A 128 -7.22 4.53 -15.53
N ILE A 129 -7.07 3.72 -14.48
CA ILE A 129 -5.81 3.05 -14.15
C ILE A 129 -6.04 1.54 -14.14
N ASP A 130 -5.31 0.81 -14.97
CA ASP A 130 -5.28 -0.65 -14.89
C ASP A 130 -4.32 -1.09 -13.79
N ALA A 131 -4.82 -1.84 -12.81
CA ALA A 131 -4.04 -2.41 -11.72
C ALA A 131 -4.19 -3.94 -11.70
N PRO A 132 -3.30 -4.70 -11.03
CA PRO A 132 -3.41 -6.16 -10.95
C PRO A 132 -4.76 -6.67 -10.40
N ALA A 133 -5.43 -5.93 -9.51
CA ALA A 133 -6.75 -6.30 -9.00
C ALA A 133 -7.91 -5.92 -9.94
N GLY A 134 -7.64 -5.23 -11.05
CA GLY A 134 -8.63 -4.73 -11.99
C GLY A 134 -8.55 -3.21 -12.19
N ARG A 135 -9.47 -2.69 -13.02
CA ARG A 135 -9.57 -1.26 -13.36
C ARG A 135 -10.01 -0.44 -12.14
N ILE A 136 -9.27 0.64 -11.87
CA ILE A 136 -9.60 1.67 -10.88
C ILE A 136 -9.89 2.98 -11.62
N THR A 137 -10.90 3.73 -11.17
CA THR A 137 -11.15 5.09 -11.68
C THR A 137 -10.87 6.09 -10.56
N ALA A 138 -9.85 6.92 -10.76
CA ALA A 138 -9.47 7.99 -9.85
C ALA A 138 -9.96 9.35 -10.37
N HIS A 139 -10.27 10.24 -9.43
CA HIS A 139 -10.79 11.57 -9.68
C HIS A 139 -10.01 12.57 -8.84
N ALA A 140 -9.08 13.27 -9.50
CA ALA A 140 -8.28 14.31 -8.87
C ALA A 140 -9.05 15.62 -8.84
N ARG A 141 -9.27 16.19 -7.64
CA ARG A 141 -9.83 17.53 -7.47
C ARG A 141 -8.73 18.56 -7.72
N VAL A 142 -8.94 19.42 -8.72
CA VAL A 142 -7.92 20.36 -9.19
C VAL A 142 -8.38 21.79 -8.92
N ALA A 143 -7.58 22.52 -8.16
CA ALA A 143 -7.76 23.94 -7.89
C ALA A 143 -6.41 24.66 -7.86
N GLY A 144 -6.37 25.90 -8.38
CA GLY A 144 -5.14 26.70 -8.38
C GLY A 144 -3.95 26.04 -9.10
N GLY A 145 -4.22 25.15 -10.07
CA GLY A 145 -3.20 24.41 -10.81
C GLY A 145 -2.52 23.27 -10.03
N ARG A 146 -3.11 22.83 -8.91
CA ARG A 146 -2.61 21.72 -8.08
C ARG A 146 -3.72 20.72 -7.77
N VAL A 147 -3.33 19.52 -7.37
CA VAL A 147 -4.27 18.50 -6.89
C VAL A 147 -4.50 18.68 -5.38
N GLU A 148 -5.74 18.98 -4.99
CA GLU A 148 -6.10 19.14 -3.58
C GLU A 148 -6.27 17.79 -2.90
N SER A 149 -7.06 16.91 -3.52
CA SER A 149 -7.34 15.54 -3.10
C SER A 149 -7.60 14.65 -4.32
N VAL A 150 -7.56 13.33 -4.09
CA VAL A 150 -7.99 12.32 -5.07
C VAL A 150 -8.95 11.39 -4.36
N PHE A 151 -10.11 11.17 -4.97
CA PHE A 151 -10.97 10.04 -4.63
C PHE A 151 -10.93 9.00 -5.73
N PHE A 152 -11.06 7.73 -5.39
CA PHE A 152 -11.13 6.65 -6.38
C PHE A 152 -12.26 5.69 -6.06
N HIS A 153 -12.88 5.16 -7.11
CA HIS A 153 -13.80 4.03 -7.01
C HIS A 153 -12.99 2.76 -7.17
N ASN A 154 -12.99 1.95 -6.11
CA ASN A 154 -12.22 0.73 -6.07
C ASN A 154 -12.92 -0.41 -6.81
N VAL A 155 -12.21 -1.54 -6.97
CA VAL A 155 -12.80 -2.81 -7.37
C VAL A 155 -13.87 -3.28 -6.38
N PRO A 156 -14.78 -4.20 -6.78
CA PRO A 156 -15.75 -4.79 -5.87
C PRO A 156 -15.10 -5.32 -4.60
N SER A 157 -15.57 -4.82 -3.47
CA SER A 157 -15.06 -5.14 -2.13
C SER A 157 -16.11 -5.95 -1.37
N PHE A 158 -15.71 -7.03 -0.71
CA PHE A 158 -16.63 -8.00 -0.13
C PHE A 158 -16.06 -8.65 1.13
N VAL A 159 -16.93 -9.22 1.96
CA VAL A 159 -16.54 -9.98 3.15
C VAL A 159 -16.37 -11.44 2.79
N LEU A 160 -15.20 -12.02 3.11
CA LEU A 160 -14.90 -13.44 2.95
C LEU A 160 -15.26 -14.25 4.21
N ALA A 161 -15.02 -13.67 5.39
CA ALA A 161 -15.30 -14.28 6.69
C ALA A 161 -15.71 -13.20 7.69
N MET A 162 -16.67 -13.51 8.56
CA MET A 162 -17.22 -12.59 9.55
C MET A 162 -17.25 -13.28 10.91
N ASP A 163 -16.72 -12.61 11.94
CA ASP A 163 -16.74 -13.07 13.32
C ASP A 163 -16.05 -14.43 13.56
N ASP A 164 -15.08 -14.77 12.71
CA ASP A 164 -14.26 -15.98 12.86
C ASP A 164 -13.26 -15.81 14.00
N THR A 165 -12.74 -16.94 14.49
CA THR A 165 -11.71 -16.98 15.54
C THR A 165 -10.54 -17.88 15.14
N ILE A 166 -9.37 -17.60 15.69
CA ILE A 166 -8.16 -18.41 15.50
C ILE A 166 -7.33 -18.42 16.78
N GLU A 167 -6.72 -19.55 17.10
CA GLU A 167 -5.71 -19.65 18.16
C GLU A 167 -4.36 -19.16 17.63
N VAL A 168 -3.83 -18.09 18.20
CA VAL A 168 -2.50 -17.56 17.85
C VAL A 168 -1.53 -17.86 18.99
N PRO A 169 -0.44 -18.60 18.75
CA PRO A 169 0.58 -18.85 19.78
C PRO A 169 1.05 -17.56 20.45
N GLY A 170 0.91 -17.50 21.77
CA GLY A 170 1.29 -16.32 22.57
C GLY A 170 0.21 -15.24 22.73
N LEU A 171 -0.85 -15.25 21.92
CA LEU A 171 -1.99 -14.31 22.02
C LEU A 171 -3.30 -14.97 22.46
N GLY A 172 -3.42 -16.29 22.28
CA GLY A 172 -4.65 -17.03 22.55
C GLY A 172 -5.67 -16.88 21.43
N THR A 173 -6.96 -16.97 21.76
CA THR A 173 -8.06 -16.83 20.79
C THR A 173 -8.20 -15.39 20.31
N VAL A 174 -8.01 -15.16 19.02
CA VAL A 174 -8.20 -13.85 18.36
C VAL A 174 -9.43 -13.91 17.47
N ARG A 175 -10.37 -12.98 17.64
CA ARG A 175 -11.52 -12.79 16.74
C ARG A 175 -11.13 -11.87 15.58
N TYR A 176 -11.56 -12.20 14.37
CA TYR A 176 -11.28 -11.41 13.18
C TYR A 176 -12.39 -11.51 12.13
N ASP A 177 -12.46 -10.49 11.28
CA ASP A 177 -13.14 -10.55 9.99
C ASP A 177 -12.10 -10.68 8.88
N ILE A 178 -12.45 -11.29 7.74
CA ILE A 178 -11.65 -11.19 6.51
C ILE A 178 -12.49 -10.52 5.44
N ALA A 179 -11.96 -9.45 4.85
CA ALA A 179 -12.57 -8.79 3.71
C ALA A 179 -11.54 -8.49 2.61
N PHE A 180 -12.05 -8.47 1.38
CA PHE A 180 -11.32 -8.05 0.19
C PHE A 180 -11.68 -6.61 -0.15
N GLY A 181 -10.67 -5.77 -0.35
CA GLY A 181 -10.81 -4.39 -0.80
C GLY A 181 -9.85 -4.03 -1.94
N GLY A 182 -9.54 -4.99 -2.82
CA GLY A 182 -8.39 -4.95 -3.74
C GLY A 182 -7.17 -5.76 -3.25
N ALA A 183 -7.16 -6.04 -1.95
CA ALA A 183 -6.31 -7.00 -1.27
C ALA A 183 -7.10 -7.60 -0.08
N PHE A 184 -6.75 -8.80 0.38
CA PHE A 184 -7.39 -9.42 1.55
C PHE A 184 -6.71 -8.98 2.85
N TYR A 185 -7.51 -8.59 3.85
CA TYR A 185 -7.02 -8.26 5.18
C TYR A 185 -7.80 -9.00 6.26
N ALA A 186 -7.09 -9.35 7.33
CA ALA A 186 -7.70 -9.76 8.59
C ALA A 186 -7.92 -8.52 9.47
N TYR A 187 -9.14 -8.27 9.88
CA TYR A 187 -9.53 -7.10 10.68
C TYR A 187 -9.69 -7.53 12.14
N VAL A 188 -8.88 -6.97 13.03
CA VAL A 188 -8.80 -7.35 14.45
C VAL A 188 -8.96 -6.11 15.32
N GLN A 189 -9.73 -6.18 16.41
CA GLN A 189 -9.78 -5.10 17.38
C GLN A 189 -8.44 -5.03 18.13
N ALA A 190 -7.77 -3.88 18.11
CA ALA A 190 -6.48 -3.69 18.76
C ALA A 190 -6.56 -4.03 20.27
N ALA A 191 -7.66 -3.63 20.92
CA ALA A 191 -7.90 -3.87 22.33
C ALA A 191 -7.97 -5.37 22.69
N ASP A 192 -8.47 -6.22 21.80
CA ASP A 192 -8.60 -7.67 22.04
C ASP A 192 -7.24 -8.36 22.14
N VAL A 193 -6.20 -7.75 21.57
CA VAL A 193 -4.81 -8.22 21.67
C VAL A 193 -3.95 -7.33 22.56
N GLY A 194 -4.57 -6.48 23.38
CA GLY A 194 -3.86 -5.60 24.32
C GLY A 194 -2.99 -4.56 23.64
N LEU A 195 -3.44 -3.99 22.53
CA LEU A 195 -2.79 -2.90 21.80
C LEU A 195 -3.74 -1.70 21.66
N THR A 196 -3.15 -0.55 21.37
CA THR A 196 -3.80 0.62 20.79
C THR A 196 -3.42 0.73 19.31
N THR A 197 -4.03 1.69 18.59
CA THR A 197 -3.58 2.08 17.25
C THR A 197 -2.57 3.22 17.29
N GLY A 198 -1.94 3.47 18.44
CA GLY A 198 -0.96 4.54 18.67
C GLY A 198 0.46 4.17 18.23
N PRO A 199 1.33 5.17 18.00
CA PRO A 199 2.73 4.93 17.65
C PRO A 199 3.53 4.24 18.77
N ASP A 200 3.11 4.36 20.03
CA ASP A 200 3.76 3.71 21.17
C ASP A 200 3.74 2.17 21.08
N ASP A 201 2.76 1.62 20.35
CA ASP A 201 2.61 0.18 20.14
C ASP A 201 3.25 -0.32 18.84
N PHE A 202 3.99 0.52 18.09
CA PHE A 202 4.47 0.22 16.74
C PHE A 202 5.12 -1.18 16.60
N SER A 203 6.12 -1.50 17.43
CA SER A 203 6.79 -2.80 17.36
C SER A 203 5.86 -3.96 17.71
N ALA A 204 4.95 -3.77 18.67
CA ALA A 204 4.01 -4.80 19.10
C ALA A 204 2.88 -5.02 18.07
N LEU A 205 2.45 -3.96 17.38
CA LEU A 205 1.56 -4.03 16.23
C LEU A 205 2.18 -4.92 15.14
N VAL A 206 3.45 -4.69 14.79
CA VAL A 206 4.16 -5.50 13.79
C VAL A 206 4.26 -6.96 14.22
N GLU A 207 4.75 -7.22 15.44
CA GLU A 207 4.91 -8.57 15.96
C GLU A 207 3.58 -9.35 15.95
N LYS A 208 2.54 -8.78 16.56
CA LYS A 208 1.23 -9.44 16.68
C LYS A 208 0.52 -9.53 15.33
N GLY A 209 0.64 -8.50 14.49
CA GLY A 209 0.04 -8.46 13.15
C GLY A 209 0.58 -9.55 12.26
N MET A 210 1.91 -9.78 12.29
CA MET A 210 2.55 -10.86 11.56
C MET A 210 2.22 -12.24 12.13
N ALA A 211 2.14 -12.39 13.46
CA ALA A 211 1.73 -13.64 14.09
C ALA A 211 0.30 -14.04 13.69
N ILE A 212 -0.63 -13.08 13.70
CA ILE A 212 -2.03 -13.29 13.27
C ILE A 212 -2.09 -13.62 11.77
N LYS A 213 -1.39 -12.86 10.91
CA LYS A 213 -1.35 -13.11 9.46
C LYS A 213 -0.92 -14.54 9.15
N ARG A 214 0.19 -14.99 9.76
CA ARG A 214 0.73 -16.35 9.58
C ARG A 214 -0.24 -17.41 10.08
N ALA A 215 -0.78 -17.25 11.29
CA ALA A 215 -1.74 -18.20 11.86
C ALA A 215 -3.00 -18.38 10.98
N ILE A 216 -3.53 -17.28 10.41
CA ILE A 216 -4.68 -17.36 9.50
C ILE A 216 -4.30 -18.08 8.21
N MET A 217 -3.18 -17.69 7.57
CA MET A 217 -2.72 -18.32 6.33
C MET A 217 -2.45 -19.82 6.48
N ASP A 218 -1.92 -20.26 7.62
CA ASP A 218 -1.66 -21.68 7.90
C ASP A 218 -2.95 -22.47 8.17
N SER A 219 -4.00 -21.79 8.64
CA SER A 219 -5.27 -22.44 9.02
C SER A 219 -6.25 -22.63 7.88
N ARG A 220 -6.20 -21.80 6.83
CA ARG A 220 -7.19 -21.80 5.74
C ARG A 220 -6.68 -21.16 4.44
N PRO A 221 -7.22 -21.56 3.27
CA PRO A 221 -7.04 -20.81 2.04
C PRO A 221 -7.83 -19.49 2.05
N ILE A 222 -7.33 -18.51 1.30
CA ILE A 222 -7.95 -17.18 1.10
C ILE A 222 -8.20 -16.97 -0.42
N PRO A 223 -9.22 -17.60 -1.00
CA PRO A 223 -9.41 -17.61 -2.44
C PRO A 223 -10.01 -16.30 -2.97
N HIS A 224 -9.36 -15.72 -3.99
CA HIS A 224 -9.99 -14.73 -4.85
C HIS A 224 -10.91 -15.44 -5.86
N PRO A 225 -12.13 -14.95 -6.14
CA PRO A 225 -13.09 -15.66 -6.99
C PRO A 225 -12.63 -15.95 -8.43
N PHE A 226 -11.67 -15.16 -8.94
CA PHE A 226 -11.31 -15.17 -10.36
C PHE A 226 -9.81 -15.27 -10.65
N GLU A 227 -8.93 -15.01 -9.68
CA GLU A 227 -7.49 -14.82 -9.94
C GLU A 227 -6.65 -15.45 -8.83
N GLU A 228 -5.99 -16.56 -9.13
CA GLU A 228 -5.17 -17.31 -8.17
C GLU A 228 -4.01 -16.46 -7.62
N ASP A 229 -3.41 -15.60 -8.45
CA ASP A 229 -2.33 -14.68 -8.06
C ASP A 229 -2.73 -13.65 -6.98
N LEU A 230 -4.04 -13.47 -6.72
CA LEU A 230 -4.61 -12.59 -5.70
C LEU A 230 -5.10 -13.35 -4.46
N SER A 231 -4.94 -14.68 -4.44
CA SER A 231 -5.52 -15.58 -3.43
C SER A 231 -4.63 -15.76 -2.19
N PHE A 232 -4.29 -14.65 -1.53
CA PHE A 232 -3.48 -14.65 -0.32
C PHE A 232 -3.87 -13.52 0.64
N LEU A 233 -3.59 -13.69 1.92
CA LEU A 233 -3.78 -12.65 2.93
C LEU A 233 -2.66 -11.61 2.83
N TYR A 234 -3.01 -10.38 2.52
CA TYR A 234 -2.04 -9.30 2.33
C TYR A 234 -1.47 -8.81 3.65
N GLY A 235 -2.34 -8.64 4.65
CA GLY A 235 -1.95 -8.12 5.96
C GLY A 235 -3.04 -8.22 7.02
N THR A 236 -2.70 -7.75 8.22
CA THR A 236 -3.59 -7.60 9.36
C THR A 236 -3.86 -6.12 9.59
N ILE A 237 -5.13 -5.73 9.72
CA ILE A 237 -5.54 -4.38 10.08
C ILE A 237 -6.06 -4.38 11.51
N PHE A 238 -5.38 -3.65 12.37
CA PHE A 238 -5.83 -3.37 13.72
C PHE A 238 -6.79 -2.18 13.71
N ILE A 239 -7.94 -2.34 14.36
CA ILE A 239 -8.91 -1.27 14.55
C ILE A 239 -8.91 -0.81 15.99
N GLY A 240 -8.87 0.49 16.17
CA GLY A 240 -9.01 1.15 17.46
C GLY A 240 -10.05 2.26 17.43
N PRO A 241 -10.38 2.80 18.62
CA PRO A 241 -11.16 4.03 18.68
C PRO A 241 -10.42 5.17 17.96
N PRO A 242 -11.16 6.13 17.38
CA PRO A 242 -10.54 7.33 16.82
C PRO A 242 -9.97 8.20 17.94
N GLU A 243 -8.95 9.00 17.62
CA GLU A 243 -8.47 10.03 18.56
C GLU A 243 -9.29 11.31 18.43
N HIS A 244 -9.71 11.66 17.21
CA HIS A 244 -10.56 12.81 16.99
C HIS A 244 -12.05 12.45 16.95
N PRO A 245 -12.93 13.33 17.47
CA PRO A 245 -14.36 13.05 17.61
C PRO A 245 -15.12 13.00 16.27
N ASP A 246 -14.54 13.50 15.19
CA ASP A 246 -15.12 13.51 13.84
C ASP A 246 -14.66 12.31 12.99
N ALA A 247 -13.77 11.46 13.52
CA ALA A 247 -13.39 10.20 12.91
C ALA A 247 -14.27 9.05 13.44
N HIS A 248 -14.49 8.06 12.58
CA HIS A 248 -15.25 6.85 12.91
C HIS A 248 -14.40 5.87 13.72
N SER A 249 -13.16 5.63 13.26
CA SER A 249 -12.21 4.71 13.89
C SER A 249 -10.79 4.99 13.40
N SER A 250 -9.82 4.28 13.98
CA SER A 250 -8.42 4.28 13.54
C SER A 250 -8.02 2.90 13.04
N ASN A 251 -7.26 2.85 11.95
CA ASN A 251 -6.71 1.65 11.34
C ASN A 251 -5.18 1.69 11.38
N VAL A 252 -4.55 0.55 11.68
CA VAL A 252 -3.12 0.31 11.44
C VAL A 252 -2.96 -0.99 10.68
N CYS A 253 -2.44 -0.91 9.46
CA CYS A 253 -2.19 -2.07 8.63
C CYS A 253 -0.75 -2.54 8.78
N VAL A 254 -0.58 -3.81 9.17
CA VAL A 254 0.69 -4.53 9.11
C VAL A 254 0.63 -5.50 7.94
N PHE A 255 1.51 -5.30 6.96
CA PHE A 255 1.50 -6.06 5.71
C PHE A 255 2.92 -6.43 5.27
N ALA A 256 2.99 -7.15 4.15
CA ALA A 256 4.24 -7.64 3.59
C ALA A 256 5.11 -8.35 4.65
N GLU A 257 6.40 -8.03 4.75
CA GLU A 257 7.32 -8.47 5.80
C GLU A 257 7.39 -7.43 6.95
N GLY A 258 6.28 -7.25 7.66
CA GLY A 258 6.21 -6.36 8.84
C GLY A 258 6.14 -4.86 8.54
N GLU A 259 5.83 -4.50 7.30
CA GLU A 259 5.61 -3.11 6.87
C GLU A 259 4.37 -2.52 7.54
N VAL A 260 4.45 -1.28 8.01
CA VAL A 260 3.31 -0.60 8.68
C VAL A 260 2.82 0.56 7.84
N ASP A 261 1.58 0.52 7.37
CA ASP A 261 1.05 1.65 6.59
C ASP A 261 0.90 2.90 7.48
N ARG A 262 1.48 4.02 7.07
CA ARG A 262 1.34 5.33 7.73
C ARG A 262 0.03 6.00 7.36
N CYS A 263 -0.61 5.62 6.27
CA CYS A 263 -1.95 6.07 5.94
C CYS A 263 -3.01 5.09 6.49
N PRO A 264 -4.31 5.44 6.44
CA PRO A 264 -5.39 4.54 6.88
C PRO A 264 -5.60 3.29 6.01
N THR A 265 -4.75 3.08 4.99
CA THR A 265 -4.77 1.98 4.01
C THR A 265 -6.03 1.97 3.15
N GLY A 266 -5.99 2.55 1.95
CA GLY A 266 -7.21 2.72 1.13
C GLY A 266 -7.91 1.42 0.72
N THR A 267 -7.16 0.34 0.46
CA THR A 267 -7.70 -1.02 0.29
C THR A 267 -8.30 -1.56 1.59
N GLY A 268 -7.67 -1.24 2.72
CA GLY A 268 -8.14 -1.55 4.06
C GLY A 268 -9.46 -0.84 4.39
N VAL A 269 -9.58 0.45 4.09
CA VAL A 269 -10.83 1.23 4.17
C VAL A 269 -11.90 0.63 3.27
N SER A 270 -11.54 0.21 2.05
CA SER A 270 -12.46 -0.43 1.10
C SER A 270 -13.08 -1.73 1.65
N GLY A 271 -12.24 -2.64 2.18
CA GLY A 271 -12.75 -3.85 2.85
C GLY A 271 -13.50 -3.55 4.15
N ARG A 272 -13.12 -2.49 4.87
CA ARG A 272 -13.80 -2.05 6.09
C ARG A 272 -15.22 -1.52 5.81
N LEU A 273 -15.39 -0.78 4.71
CA LEU A 273 -16.70 -0.36 4.21
C LEU A 273 -17.57 -1.55 3.86
N ALA A 274 -17.01 -2.60 3.24
CA ALA A 274 -17.74 -3.84 2.95
C ALA A 274 -18.22 -4.54 4.23
N ILE A 275 -17.38 -4.59 5.27
CA ILE A 275 -17.76 -5.14 6.60
C ILE A 275 -18.89 -4.31 7.21
N HIS A 276 -18.73 -2.99 7.32
CA HIS A 276 -19.75 -2.10 7.91
C HIS A 276 -21.09 -2.20 7.16
N HIS A 277 -21.05 -2.24 5.82
CA HIS A 277 -22.25 -2.41 5.01
C HIS A 277 -22.91 -3.77 5.21
N ALA A 278 -22.13 -4.86 5.25
CA ALA A 278 -22.65 -6.21 5.51
C ALA A 278 -23.27 -6.35 6.92
N ARG A 279 -22.76 -5.60 7.91
CA ARG A 279 -23.34 -5.51 9.26
C ARG A 279 -24.55 -4.56 9.35
N GLY A 280 -24.85 -3.79 8.30
CA GLY A 280 -25.91 -2.78 8.31
C GLY A 280 -25.57 -1.53 9.14
N GLU A 281 -24.29 -1.31 9.41
CA GLU A 281 -23.78 -0.19 10.23
C GLU A 281 -23.65 1.11 9.41
N ILE A 282 -23.52 0.99 8.09
CA ILE A 282 -23.56 2.12 7.13
C ILE A 282 -24.42 1.75 5.92
N GLY A 283 -25.09 2.75 5.33
CA GLY A 283 -25.80 2.64 4.06
C GLY A 283 -24.98 3.14 2.86
N ILE A 284 -25.59 3.06 1.68
CA ILE A 284 -25.04 3.66 0.45
C ILE A 284 -25.04 5.19 0.61
N GLY A 285 -23.89 5.82 0.33
CA GLY A 285 -23.69 7.27 0.41
C GLY A 285 -23.20 7.78 1.76
N ASP A 286 -23.35 6.99 2.84
CA ASP A 286 -22.85 7.34 4.17
C ASP A 286 -21.32 7.42 4.15
N THR A 287 -20.79 8.50 4.73
CA THR A 287 -19.35 8.77 4.75
C THR A 287 -18.79 8.52 6.14
N ILE A 288 -17.73 7.74 6.21
CA ILE A 288 -16.94 7.56 7.43
C ILE A 288 -15.52 8.08 7.21
N THR A 289 -14.89 8.58 8.27
CA THR A 289 -13.50 9.03 8.26
C THR A 289 -12.67 8.05 9.08
N ILE A 290 -11.58 7.55 8.52
CA ILE A 290 -10.69 6.60 9.18
C ILE A 290 -9.32 7.25 9.38
N GLU A 291 -8.79 7.13 10.60
CA GLU A 291 -7.48 7.65 10.98
C GLU A 291 -6.38 6.58 10.86
N SER A 292 -5.15 7.02 10.67
CA SER A 292 -3.96 6.17 10.70
C SER A 292 -3.24 6.20 12.05
N ILE A 293 -2.13 5.45 12.14
CA ILE A 293 -1.22 5.49 13.29
C ILE A 293 -0.66 6.89 13.56
N ILE A 294 -0.45 7.71 12.52
CA ILE A 294 0.02 9.09 12.61
C ILE A 294 -1.10 10.14 12.52
N ARG A 295 -2.36 9.71 12.67
CA ARG A 295 -3.56 10.58 12.61
C ARG A 295 -3.83 11.26 11.28
N SER A 296 -3.19 10.79 10.20
CA SER A 296 -3.62 11.13 8.85
C SER A 296 -4.95 10.44 8.51
N ARG A 297 -5.65 10.91 7.48
CA ARG A 297 -7.06 10.56 7.28
C ARG A 297 -7.40 10.22 5.84
N PHE A 298 -8.30 9.25 5.71
CA PHE A 298 -9.07 9.00 4.51
C PHE A 298 -10.54 9.08 4.83
N THR A 299 -11.33 9.56 3.89
CA THR A 299 -12.78 9.35 3.93
C THR A 299 -13.14 8.16 3.06
N GLY A 300 -14.19 7.46 3.45
CA GLY A 300 -14.70 6.30 2.74
C GLY A 300 -16.23 6.33 2.68
N ARG A 301 -16.79 5.90 1.55
CA ARG A 301 -18.24 5.68 1.42
C ARG A 301 -18.55 4.51 0.49
N VAL A 302 -19.69 3.88 0.69
CA VAL A 302 -20.22 2.91 -0.28
C VAL A 302 -20.97 3.67 -1.38
N ILE A 303 -20.59 3.48 -2.64
CA ILE A 303 -21.23 4.14 -3.79
C ILE A 303 -22.39 3.31 -4.34
N GLN A 304 -22.22 1.99 -4.36
CA GLN A 304 -23.25 1.07 -4.84
C GLN A 304 -23.01 -0.34 -4.27
N ALA A 305 -24.09 -1.10 -4.14
CA ALA A 305 -24.03 -2.55 -3.93
C ALA A 305 -23.92 -3.27 -5.28
N THR A 306 -23.21 -4.39 -5.29
CA THR A 306 -22.99 -5.23 -6.47
C THR A 306 -22.75 -6.69 -6.05
N ARG A 307 -22.38 -7.56 -7.01
CA ARG A 307 -21.90 -8.92 -6.73
C ARG A 307 -20.52 -9.13 -7.34
N PHE A 308 -19.72 -9.95 -6.69
CA PHE A 308 -18.40 -10.34 -7.18
C PHE A 308 -18.18 -11.84 -6.99
N GLY A 309 -18.39 -12.59 -8.06
CA GLY A 309 -18.47 -14.05 -7.99
C GLY A 309 -19.62 -14.48 -7.07
N PRO A 310 -19.38 -15.32 -6.06
CA PRO A 310 -20.44 -15.76 -5.14
C PRO A 310 -20.81 -14.69 -4.10
N TYR A 311 -20.00 -13.66 -3.90
CA TYR A 311 -20.11 -12.73 -2.78
C TYR A 311 -21.00 -11.53 -3.09
N ASP A 312 -21.77 -11.09 -2.08
CA ASP A 312 -22.33 -9.74 -2.05
C ASP A 312 -21.21 -8.74 -1.80
N ALA A 313 -21.16 -7.70 -2.62
CA ALA A 313 -20.04 -6.77 -2.67
C ALA A 313 -20.52 -5.32 -2.73
N VAL A 314 -19.61 -4.39 -2.49
CA VAL A 314 -19.82 -2.96 -2.65
C VAL A 314 -18.75 -2.38 -3.57
N ILE A 315 -19.06 -1.26 -4.22
CA ILE A 315 -18.04 -0.39 -4.83
C ILE A 315 -17.75 0.72 -3.82
N PRO A 316 -16.59 0.69 -3.15
CA PRO A 316 -16.22 1.75 -2.23
C PRO A 316 -15.56 2.91 -2.98
N GLU A 317 -15.80 4.11 -2.49
CA GLU A 317 -15.02 5.30 -2.78
C GLU A 317 -14.13 5.61 -1.58
N VAL A 318 -12.85 5.89 -1.85
CA VAL A 318 -11.89 6.34 -0.83
C VAL A 318 -11.24 7.63 -1.31
N GLU A 319 -11.16 8.63 -0.43
CA GLU A 319 -10.56 9.94 -0.72
C GLU A 319 -9.44 10.29 0.27
N GLY A 320 -8.36 10.87 -0.26
CA GLY A 320 -7.22 11.37 0.51
C GLY A 320 -6.36 12.32 -0.30
N SER A 321 -5.22 12.74 0.25
CA SER A 321 -4.30 13.67 -0.41
C SER A 321 -2.87 13.14 -0.50
N ALA A 322 -2.17 13.53 -1.57
CA ALA A 322 -0.76 13.24 -1.76
C ALA A 322 0.05 14.50 -2.09
N ARG A 323 1.35 14.44 -1.83
CA ARG A 323 2.31 15.52 -2.14
C ARG A 323 3.58 14.93 -2.73
N ILE A 324 4.05 15.49 -3.83
CA ILE A 324 5.37 15.18 -4.40
C ILE A 324 6.45 15.65 -3.42
N THR A 325 7.37 14.76 -3.08
CA THR A 325 8.47 15.01 -2.12
C THR A 325 9.81 15.16 -2.81
N GLY A 326 9.99 14.59 -4.00
CA GLY A 326 11.27 14.67 -4.68
C GLY A 326 11.30 14.10 -6.09
N ARG A 327 12.37 14.43 -6.80
CA ARG A 327 12.75 13.80 -8.08
C ARG A 327 14.17 13.27 -7.93
N HIS A 328 14.36 12.00 -8.24
CA HIS A 328 15.63 11.31 -8.01
C HIS A 328 16.18 10.74 -9.31
N GLY A 329 17.51 10.80 -9.45
CA GLY A 329 18.27 9.95 -10.36
C GLY A 329 19.08 8.99 -9.50
N LEU A 330 18.74 7.71 -9.55
CA LEU A 330 19.34 6.64 -8.76
C LEU A 330 20.33 5.86 -9.64
N PRO A 331 21.62 6.22 -9.60
CA PRO A 331 22.64 5.43 -10.27
C PRO A 331 22.70 4.02 -9.66
N SER A 332 22.50 3.03 -10.51
CA SER A 332 22.80 1.63 -10.27
C SER A 332 24.27 1.41 -10.58
N ILE A 333 25.06 1.22 -9.53
CA ILE A 333 26.45 0.80 -9.62
C ILE A 333 26.42 -0.64 -10.16
N ARG A 334 27.17 -0.93 -11.22
CA ARG A 334 27.41 -2.29 -11.79
C ARG A 334 27.97 -3.32 -10.78
N THR A 335 28.05 -2.97 -9.50
CA THR A 335 28.78 -3.63 -8.40
C THR A 335 28.09 -3.40 -7.05
N ILE A 336 26.76 -3.29 -7.00
CA ILE A 336 26.06 -3.81 -5.82
C ILE A 336 25.89 -5.29 -6.10
N PRO A 337 26.77 -6.20 -5.61
CA PRO A 337 26.41 -7.61 -5.56
C PRO A 337 25.03 -7.69 -4.91
N SER A 338 24.18 -8.62 -5.36
CA SER A 338 22.84 -8.90 -4.82
C SER A 338 22.78 -8.92 -3.28
N ASN A 339 23.92 -9.10 -2.62
CA ASN A 339 24.14 -9.08 -1.18
C ASN A 339 24.32 -7.67 -0.53
N THR A 340 24.17 -6.54 -1.25
CA THR A 340 24.32 -5.19 -0.65
C THR A 340 23.01 -4.44 -0.46
N ALA A 341 21.90 -4.94 -1.02
CA ALA A 341 20.58 -4.58 -0.55
C ALA A 341 20.33 -5.42 0.70
N LEU A 342 20.26 -4.76 1.86
CA LEU A 342 20.11 -5.44 3.15
C LEU A 342 18.68 -5.24 3.62
N PHE A 343 17.93 -6.33 3.73
CA PHE A 343 16.69 -6.36 4.48
C PHE A 343 16.98 -6.98 5.84
N PHE A 344 17.02 -6.15 6.88
CA PHE A 344 17.18 -6.63 8.25
C PHE A 344 15.83 -6.61 8.95
N ALA A 345 14.97 -7.61 8.81
CA ALA A 345 13.69 -7.60 9.54
C ALA A 345 13.86 -7.35 11.06
N GLU A 346 14.96 -7.83 11.65
CA GLU A 346 15.24 -7.76 13.09
C GLU A 346 15.80 -6.42 13.61
N THR A 347 16.54 -5.63 12.81
CA THR A 347 17.15 -4.38 13.32
C THR A 347 16.23 -3.17 13.24
N TRP A 348 15.11 -3.26 12.51
CA TRP A 348 14.25 -2.11 12.20
C TRP A 348 13.12 -1.91 13.20
N HIS A 349 12.59 -2.99 13.78
CA HIS A 349 11.56 -2.92 14.82
C HIS A 349 12.14 -3.00 16.24
N ALA A 350 13.47 -3.16 16.37
CA ALA A 350 14.19 -3.24 17.63
C ALA A 350 14.73 -1.88 18.09
N THR A 351 13.86 -0.91 18.38
CA THR A 351 14.20 0.17 19.32
C THR A 351 13.57 -0.12 20.68
N GLY A 352 14.22 -1.02 21.42
CA GLY A 352 13.77 -1.38 22.77
C GLY A 352 14.83 -1.95 23.71
N ARG A 353 15.99 -2.44 23.22
CA ARG A 353 17.08 -2.93 24.09
C ARG A 353 18.46 -2.80 23.43
N LEU A 354 19.06 -1.62 23.45
CA LEU A 354 20.53 -1.53 23.51
C LEU A 354 20.92 -1.49 24.98
N ASN A 355 20.98 -2.68 25.59
CA ASN A 355 21.59 -2.87 26.89
C ASN A 355 22.50 -4.10 26.83
N HIS A 356 23.54 -4.00 26.01
CA HIS A 356 24.73 -4.82 26.19
C HIS A 356 25.92 -3.89 26.41
N GLY A 357 26.35 -3.89 27.67
CA GLY A 357 27.48 -3.14 28.15
C GLY A 357 28.75 -3.57 27.44
N TYR A 358 29.44 -2.58 26.89
CA TYR A 358 30.88 -2.63 26.82
C TYR A 358 31.41 -2.60 28.25
N THR A 359 31.68 -3.80 28.80
CA THR A 359 32.66 -3.95 29.87
C THR A 359 34.02 -4.12 29.18
N GLY A 360 34.99 -3.33 29.61
CA GLY A 360 36.28 -3.20 28.95
C GLY A 360 37.30 -4.29 29.27
N GLU A 361 38.49 -4.03 28.76
CA GLU A 361 39.80 -4.69 28.97
C GLU A 361 39.97 -6.05 28.26
N GLN A 362 41.02 -6.32 27.47
CA GLN A 362 42.39 -5.80 27.39
C GLN A 362 42.86 -5.55 25.94
#